data_AF-A0A533VZ04-F1
#
_entry.id   AF-A0A533VZ04-F1
#
_cell.length_a   1.000
_cell.length_b   1.000
_cell.length_c   1.000
_cell.angle_alpha   90.00
_cell.angle_beta   90.00
_cell.angle_gamma   90.00
#
_symmetry.space_group_name_H-M   'P 1'
#
loop_
_entity.id
_entity.type
_entity.pdbx_description
1 polymer ?
#
loop_
_entity_poly.entity_id
_entity_poly.type
_entity_poly.pdbx_seq_one_letter_code
_entity_poly.pdbx_strand_id
1 'polypeptide(L)'
;MADQGEFCYTISPHNKPRLAIDPGEEVVVETEDAFSGQIRKEGDRRDLQKMPHSNPQSGPIYLRGTKKGDTLAVKIEDIQPLTGQGSTRIVSFWYASKYDTDLSSNFLGHDAVPHGTRVCPISDGKVRFGDFAIPYRPMTGTISTADPMESYLSWLPGPH
;
A
#
# COMPACT_ATOMS: atom_id res chain seq x y z
N MET A 1 -8.13 -13.98 -0.30
CA MET A 1 -6.85 -13.66 0.37
C MET A 1 -6.10 -14.89 0.84
N ALA A 2 -6.78 -16.01 1.16
CA ALA A 2 -6.12 -17.22 1.65
C ALA A 2 -4.99 -17.73 0.73
N ASP A 3 -5.14 -17.53 -0.58
CA ASP A 3 -4.16 -17.98 -1.57
C ASP A 3 -2.89 -17.08 -1.64
N GLN A 4 -2.91 -15.86 -1.07
CA GLN A 4 -1.73 -14.98 -1.08
C GLN A 4 -0.69 -15.27 0.02
N GLY A 5 -1.07 -16.04 1.05
CA GLY A 5 -0.21 -16.26 2.21
C GLY A 5 0.08 -14.99 3.02
N GLU A 6 1.20 -14.97 3.74
CA GLU A 6 1.56 -13.89 4.68
C GLU A 6 2.14 -12.65 3.99
N PHE A 7 1.63 -11.44 4.23
CA PHE A 7 2.24 -10.26 3.58
C PHE A 7 3.71 -10.01 3.93
N CYS A 8 4.49 -9.55 2.94
CA CYS A 8 5.85 -9.07 3.15
C CYS A 8 5.85 -7.58 3.50
N TYR A 9 6.70 -7.16 4.43
CA TYR A 9 6.89 -5.73 4.77
C TYR A 9 8.26 -5.19 4.38
N THR A 10 9.03 -6.04 3.69
CA THR A 10 10.30 -5.69 3.05
C THR A 10 10.26 -6.12 1.60
N ILE A 11 10.95 -5.35 0.76
CA ILE A 11 11.27 -5.69 -0.62
C ILE A 11 12.68 -6.27 -0.57
N SER A 12 12.80 -7.59 -0.68
CA SER A 12 14.03 -8.33 -0.34
C SER A 12 14.26 -9.52 -1.27
N PRO A 13 15.51 -9.79 -1.67
CA PRO A 13 15.87 -11.00 -2.42
C PRO A 13 15.72 -12.27 -1.58
N HIS A 14 15.55 -12.15 -0.26
CA HIS A 14 15.39 -13.28 0.65
C HIS A 14 13.92 -13.72 0.82
N ASN A 15 12.97 -12.93 0.33
CA ASN A 15 11.56 -13.31 0.35
C ASN A 15 11.34 -14.48 -0.61
N LYS A 16 10.79 -15.59 -0.11
CA LYS A 16 10.50 -16.76 -0.94
C LYS A 16 9.38 -16.42 -1.93
N PRO A 17 9.56 -16.70 -3.23
CA PRO A 17 8.49 -16.51 -4.21
C PRO A 17 7.24 -17.31 -3.85
N ARG A 18 6.07 -16.69 -4.07
CA ARG A 18 4.76 -17.34 -3.84
C ARG A 18 4.10 -17.82 -5.11
N LEU A 19 4.44 -17.16 -6.20
CA LEU A 19 3.98 -17.47 -7.54
C LEU A 19 5.20 -17.44 -8.45
N ALA A 20 5.23 -18.30 -9.45
CA ALA A 20 6.24 -18.29 -10.49
C ALA A 20 5.58 -18.41 -11.86
N ILE A 21 5.78 -17.41 -12.70
CA ILE A 21 5.13 -17.26 -14.01
C ILE A 21 6.18 -17.10 -15.11
N ASP A 22 5.78 -17.36 -16.35
CA ASP A 22 6.53 -17.01 -17.55
C ASP A 22 6.19 -15.57 -18.01
N PRO A 23 7.12 -14.89 -18.72
CA PRO A 23 6.85 -13.58 -19.31
C PRO A 23 5.62 -13.58 -20.23
N GLY A 24 4.72 -12.62 -20.00
CA GLY A 24 3.49 -12.44 -20.78
C GLY A 24 2.26 -13.08 -20.15
N GLU A 25 2.40 -13.83 -19.05
CA GLU A 25 1.25 -14.32 -18.29
C GLU A 25 0.51 -13.19 -17.55
N GLU A 26 -0.81 -13.36 -17.44
CA GLU A 26 -1.69 -12.49 -16.66
C GLU A 26 -1.87 -13.05 -15.24
N VAL A 27 -1.87 -12.15 -14.25
CA VAL A 27 -2.04 -12.53 -12.85
C VAL A 27 -3.02 -11.59 -12.15
N VAL A 28 -3.85 -12.17 -11.29
CA VAL A 28 -4.70 -11.40 -10.37
C VAL A 28 -4.00 -11.32 -9.03
N VAL A 29 -3.79 -10.10 -8.54
CA VAL A 29 -3.14 -9.84 -7.26
C VAL A 29 -4.14 -9.20 -6.30
N GLU A 30 -4.59 -9.97 -5.32
CA GLU A 30 -5.30 -9.41 -4.17
C GLU A 30 -4.32 -8.70 -3.24
N THR A 31 -4.70 -7.53 -2.74
CA THR A 31 -3.88 -6.69 -1.85
C THR A 31 -4.62 -6.34 -0.57
N GLU A 32 -3.88 -6.08 0.50
CA GLU A 32 -4.41 -5.49 1.73
C GLU A 32 -4.09 -3.99 1.78
N ASP A 33 -4.92 -3.22 2.46
CA ASP A 33 -4.71 -1.78 2.61
C ASP A 33 -3.39 -1.43 3.31
N ALA A 34 -2.92 -0.20 3.13
CA ALA A 34 -1.71 0.33 3.75
C ALA A 34 -1.71 0.23 5.28
N PHE A 35 -2.88 0.05 5.89
CA PHE A 35 -3.10 -0.03 7.31
C PHE A 35 -3.12 -1.47 7.83
N SER A 36 -2.79 -2.46 7.00
CA SER A 36 -2.83 -3.89 7.35
C SER A 36 -4.21 -4.30 7.88
N GLY A 37 -5.26 -3.71 7.30
CA GLY A 37 -6.65 -4.00 7.61
C GLY A 37 -7.15 -3.47 8.95
N GLN A 38 -6.41 -2.58 9.62
CA GLN A 38 -6.75 -2.09 10.97
C GLN A 38 -7.85 -1.02 10.99
N ILE A 39 -8.15 -0.36 9.87
CA ILE A 39 -9.15 0.72 9.82
C ILE A 39 -10.34 0.24 9.01
N ARG A 40 -11.38 -0.26 9.70
CA ARG A 40 -12.57 -0.85 9.07
C ARG A 40 -13.85 -0.08 9.39
N LYS A 41 -13.93 0.59 10.54
CA LYS A 41 -15.08 1.41 10.94
C LYS A 41 -14.64 2.78 11.48
N GLU A 42 -15.60 3.68 11.57
CA GLU A 42 -15.39 4.99 12.18
C GLU A 42 -14.84 4.87 13.60
N GLY A 43 -13.83 5.69 13.90
CA GLY A 43 -13.12 5.67 15.18
C GLY A 43 -11.97 4.68 15.28
N ASP A 44 -11.83 3.71 14.35
CA ASP A 44 -10.68 2.80 14.35
C ASP A 44 -9.36 3.56 14.19
N ARG A 45 -8.32 3.12 14.88
CA ARG A 45 -6.97 3.70 14.83
C ARG A 45 -5.94 2.61 14.60
N ARG A 46 -4.81 3.00 13.99
CA ARG A 46 -3.64 2.14 13.85
C ARG A 46 -3.02 1.88 15.22
N ASP A 47 -2.80 0.60 15.53
CA ASP A 47 -2.09 0.13 16.71
C ASP A 47 -0.75 -0.47 16.28
N LEU A 48 0.32 0.29 16.48
CA LEU A 48 1.66 -0.10 16.06
C LEU A 48 2.32 -1.07 17.01
N GLN A 49 1.81 -1.22 18.23
CA GLN A 49 2.27 -2.26 19.14
C GLN A 49 1.81 -3.63 18.64
N LYS A 50 0.60 -3.71 18.08
CA LYS A 50 0.08 -4.94 17.47
C LYS A 50 0.61 -5.20 16.07
N MET A 51 0.71 -4.16 15.25
CA MET A 51 1.19 -4.26 13.88
C MET A 51 2.07 -3.05 13.54
N PRO A 52 3.39 -3.15 13.76
CA PRO A 52 4.31 -2.04 13.59
C PRO A 52 4.55 -1.65 12.13
N HIS A 53 4.17 -2.51 11.18
CA HIS A 53 4.47 -2.33 9.77
C HIS A 53 3.26 -1.84 8.97
N SER A 54 3.52 -1.11 7.89
CA SER A 54 2.52 -0.56 6.95
C SER A 54 2.85 -1.02 5.54
N ASN A 55 1.92 -0.83 4.60
CA ASN A 55 2.09 -1.20 3.19
C ASN A 55 2.45 -2.69 3.00
N PRO A 56 1.57 -3.62 3.42
CA PRO A 56 1.77 -5.04 3.18
C PRO A 56 1.92 -5.33 1.67
N GLN A 57 2.95 -6.08 1.29
CA GLN A 57 3.23 -6.45 -0.10
C GLN A 57 2.74 -7.86 -0.39
N SER A 58 2.04 -7.98 -1.53
CA SER A 58 1.61 -9.26 -2.10
C SER A 58 2.69 -9.80 -3.04
N GLY A 59 2.81 -11.13 -3.16
CA GLY A 59 3.95 -11.78 -3.82
C GLY A 59 5.04 -12.21 -2.81
N PRO A 60 6.33 -12.27 -3.19
CA PRO A 60 6.89 -11.94 -4.50
C PRO A 60 6.44 -12.91 -5.60
N ILE A 61 6.35 -12.39 -6.83
CA ILE A 61 6.13 -13.17 -8.04
C ILE A 61 7.47 -13.34 -8.73
N TYR A 62 7.88 -14.59 -8.96
CA TYR A 62 9.11 -14.93 -9.65
C TYR A 62 8.86 -15.03 -11.15
N LEU A 63 9.59 -14.25 -11.95
CA LEU A 63 9.50 -14.29 -13.39
C LEU A 63 10.60 -15.18 -13.98
N ARG A 64 10.19 -16.30 -14.58
CA ARG A 64 11.13 -17.31 -15.10
C ARG A 64 11.98 -16.75 -16.24
N GLY A 65 13.24 -17.21 -16.30
CA GLY A 65 14.17 -16.85 -17.37
C GLY A 65 14.74 -15.43 -17.31
N THR A 66 14.31 -14.60 -16.35
CA THR A 66 14.85 -13.25 -16.15
C THR A 66 16.17 -13.25 -15.38
N LYS A 67 16.97 -12.21 -15.61
CA LYS A 67 18.27 -12.01 -14.95
C LYS A 67 18.53 -10.54 -14.63
N LYS A 68 19.51 -10.30 -13.75
CA LYS A 68 19.98 -8.95 -13.43
C LYS A 68 20.36 -8.20 -14.72
N GLY A 69 19.82 -6.99 -14.87
CA GLY A 69 20.02 -6.13 -16.05
C GLY A 69 18.83 -6.10 -17.00
N ASP A 70 17.89 -7.04 -16.86
CA ASP A 70 16.62 -6.99 -17.60
C ASP A 70 15.68 -5.91 -17.03
N THR A 71 14.69 -5.49 -17.82
CA THR A 71 13.63 -4.57 -17.39
C THR A 71 12.30 -5.29 -17.33
N LEU A 72 11.60 -5.16 -16.20
CA LEU A 72 10.23 -5.64 -16.06
C LEU A 72 9.24 -4.57 -16.54
N ALA A 73 8.44 -4.90 -17.55
CA ALA A 73 7.29 -4.10 -17.94
C ALA A 73 6.03 -4.68 -17.30
N VAL A 74 5.33 -3.90 -16.48
CA VAL A 74 4.04 -4.28 -15.89
C VAL A 74 2.93 -3.45 -16.51
N LYS A 75 1.96 -4.12 -17.13
CA LYS A 75 0.73 -3.50 -17.60
C LYS A 75 -0.37 -3.77 -16.57
N ILE A 76 -0.86 -2.72 -15.92
CA ILE A 76 -2.03 -2.83 -15.05
C ILE A 76 -3.28 -2.74 -15.91
N GLU A 77 -4.00 -3.84 -16.03
CA GLU A 77 -5.19 -3.91 -16.89
C GLU A 77 -6.43 -3.37 -16.20
N ASP A 78 -6.62 -3.73 -14.93
CA ASP A 78 -7.74 -3.31 -14.11
C ASP A 78 -7.35 -3.26 -12.63
N ILE A 79 -8.01 -2.41 -11.86
CA ILE A 79 -7.91 -2.38 -10.40
C ILE A 79 -9.32 -2.28 -9.85
N GLN A 80 -9.75 -3.34 -9.17
CA GLN A 80 -11.06 -3.41 -8.54
C GLN A 80 -10.95 -3.38 -7.02
N PRO A 81 -11.85 -2.68 -6.34
CA PRO A 81 -11.86 -2.68 -4.89
C PRO A 81 -12.42 -4.03 -4.41
N LEU A 82 -11.65 -4.79 -3.62
CA LEU A 82 -12.11 -6.04 -3.01
C LEU A 82 -13.28 -5.82 -2.04
N THR A 83 -13.36 -4.62 -1.47
CA THR A 83 -14.43 -4.18 -0.59
C THR A 83 -14.94 -2.83 -1.06
N GLY A 84 -16.21 -2.49 -0.82
CA GLY A 84 -16.77 -1.17 -1.15
C GLY A 84 -16.26 -0.04 -0.25
N GLN A 85 -14.99 -0.04 0.13
CA GLN A 85 -14.42 0.84 1.14
C GLN A 85 -12.94 1.18 0.84
N GLY A 86 -12.60 2.46 1.02
CA GLY A 86 -11.25 2.94 1.26
C GLY A 86 -11.15 3.59 2.64
N SER A 87 -9.93 3.93 3.06
CA SER A 87 -9.68 4.59 4.35
C SER A 87 -8.63 5.68 4.18
N THR A 88 -8.78 6.79 4.90
CA THR A 88 -7.75 7.83 5.00
C THR A 88 -7.29 7.97 6.44
N ARG A 89 -6.06 8.46 6.61
CA ARG A 89 -5.48 8.73 7.93
C ARG A 89 -4.65 10.01 7.88
N ILE A 90 -4.90 10.90 8.83
CA ILE A 90 -3.96 11.95 9.22
C ILE A 90 -3.12 11.36 10.35
N VAL A 91 -1.81 11.37 10.16
CA VAL A 91 -0.85 10.82 11.13
C VAL A 91 -0.66 11.77 12.31
N SER A 92 -0.43 11.21 13.51
CA SER A 92 -0.13 12.01 14.70
C SER A 92 1.36 12.35 14.74
N PHE A 93 1.72 13.45 15.39
CA PHE A 93 3.12 13.89 15.57
C PHE A 93 4.05 12.92 16.29
N TRP A 94 3.50 11.96 17.04
CA TRP A 94 4.32 10.92 17.68
C TRP A 94 4.70 9.79 16.71
N TYR A 95 3.99 9.68 15.57
CA TYR A 95 4.17 8.63 14.56
C TYR A 95 5.03 9.10 13.38
N ALA A 96 4.73 10.28 12.86
CA ALA A 96 5.56 10.93 11.87
C ALA A 96 6.73 11.59 12.60
N SER A 97 7.91 11.73 11.98
CA SER A 97 8.94 12.54 12.62
C SER A 97 8.39 13.94 12.88
N LYS A 98 8.91 14.67 13.87
CA LYS A 98 8.49 16.08 14.08
C LYS A 98 8.54 16.86 12.75
N TYR A 99 9.55 16.57 11.92
CA TYR A 99 9.67 17.10 10.57
C TYR A 99 8.46 16.76 9.68
N ASP A 100 7.96 15.53 9.67
CA ASP A 100 6.81 15.12 8.85
C ASP A 100 5.50 15.79 9.31
N THR A 101 5.30 16.00 10.62
CA THR A 101 4.14 16.75 11.10
C THR A 101 4.28 18.24 10.90
N ASP A 102 5.47 18.80 11.08
CA ASP A 102 5.72 20.21 10.77
C ASP A 102 5.53 20.46 9.26
N LEU A 103 5.95 19.54 8.40
CA LEU A 103 5.68 19.57 6.95
C LEU A 103 4.17 19.54 6.67
N SER A 104 3.42 18.64 7.32
CA SER A 104 1.98 18.54 7.14
C SER A 104 1.24 19.80 7.62
N SER A 105 1.61 20.31 8.80
CA SER A 105 1.09 21.55 9.37
C SER A 105 1.42 22.77 8.51
N ASN A 106 2.67 22.89 8.04
CA ASN A 106 3.11 23.97 7.15
C ASN A 106 2.42 23.90 5.79
N PHE A 107 2.31 22.71 5.20
CA PHE A 107 1.66 22.50 3.90
C PHE A 107 0.17 22.85 3.97
N LEU A 108 -0.50 22.46 5.05
CA LEU A 108 -1.93 22.73 5.24
C LEU A 108 -2.21 24.12 5.84
N GLY A 109 -1.19 24.84 6.32
CA GLY A 109 -1.34 26.15 6.96
C GLY A 109 -2.08 26.09 8.31
N HIS A 110 -1.90 25.02 9.08
CA HIS A 110 -2.58 24.80 10.37
C HIS A 110 -1.58 24.44 11.47
N ASP A 111 -1.67 25.11 12.62
CA ASP A 111 -0.74 24.92 13.76
C ASP A 111 -0.71 23.49 14.30
N ALA A 112 -1.86 22.80 14.25
CA ALA A 112 -1.97 21.41 14.65
C ALA A 112 -3.01 20.69 13.80
N VAL A 113 -2.58 19.71 13.01
CA VAL A 113 -3.49 18.84 12.26
C VAL A 113 -3.93 17.70 13.18
N PRO A 114 -5.24 17.55 13.47
CA PRO A 114 -5.70 16.52 14.41
C PRO A 114 -5.49 15.13 13.81
N HIS A 115 -4.98 14.21 14.63
CA HIS A 115 -4.93 12.80 14.27
C HIS A 115 -6.34 12.25 14.04
N GLY A 116 -6.54 11.59 12.91
CA GLY A 116 -7.85 11.10 12.53
C GLY A 116 -7.77 10.04 11.46
N THR A 117 -8.78 9.19 11.43
CA THR A 117 -9.04 8.25 10.34
C THR A 117 -10.45 8.50 9.84
N ARG A 118 -10.70 8.16 8.58
CA ARG A 118 -12.03 8.19 8.01
C ARG A 118 -12.22 6.98 7.11
N VAL A 119 -13.35 6.31 7.26
CA VAL A 119 -13.78 5.27 6.34
C VAL A 119 -14.55 5.94 5.19
N CYS A 120 -14.17 5.62 3.97
CA CYS A 120 -14.70 6.24 2.76
C CYS A 120 -15.37 5.15 1.89
N PRO A 121 -16.71 5.04 1.93
CA PRO A 121 -17.43 4.10 1.07
C PRO A 121 -17.14 4.34 -0.41
N ILE A 122 -17.04 3.26 -1.18
CA ILE A 122 -16.85 3.26 -2.63
C ILE A 122 -18.10 2.67 -3.26
N SER A 123 -18.85 3.48 -4.01
CA SER A 123 -20.05 3.05 -4.73
C SER A 123 -20.25 3.90 -5.98
N ASP A 124 -20.89 3.33 -7.01
CA ASP A 124 -21.28 4.06 -8.23
C ASP A 124 -20.11 4.78 -8.93
N GLY A 125 -18.93 4.16 -8.91
CA GLY A 125 -17.71 4.74 -9.47
C GLY A 125 -17.21 5.97 -8.70
N LYS A 126 -17.56 6.13 -7.41
CA LYS A 126 -17.20 7.27 -6.57
C LYS A 126 -16.76 6.83 -5.17
N VAL A 127 -15.85 7.61 -4.59
CA VAL A 127 -15.47 7.59 -3.18
C VAL A 127 -16.29 8.65 -2.44
N ARG A 128 -17.01 8.26 -1.39
CA ARG A 128 -17.79 9.15 -0.54
C ARG A 128 -16.91 9.69 0.59
N PHE A 129 -16.71 11.00 0.62
CA PHE A 129 -15.87 11.69 1.60
C PHE A 129 -16.64 12.83 2.24
N GLY A 130 -17.30 12.58 3.38
CA GLY A 130 -18.25 13.53 3.95
C GLY A 130 -19.36 13.85 2.96
N ASP A 131 -19.60 15.13 2.68
CA ASP A 131 -20.59 15.58 1.71
C ASP A 131 -20.08 15.52 0.24
N PHE A 132 -18.81 15.16 0.05
CA PHE A 132 -18.19 15.11 -1.27
C PHE A 132 -18.29 13.71 -1.91
N ALA A 133 -18.46 13.69 -3.23
CA ALA A 133 -18.38 12.47 -4.03
C ALA A 133 -17.27 12.61 -5.07
N ILE A 134 -16.18 11.88 -4.86
CA ILE A 134 -14.94 11.98 -5.64
C ILE A 134 -14.92 10.83 -6.65
N PRO A 135 -14.60 11.04 -7.94
CA PRO A 135 -14.49 9.94 -8.91
C PRO A 135 -13.50 8.86 -8.44
N TYR A 136 -13.90 7.59 -8.53
CA TYR A 136 -13.03 6.47 -8.21
C TYR A 136 -11.99 6.30 -9.32
N ARG A 137 -10.73 6.60 -9.00
CA ARG A 137 -9.58 6.51 -9.90
C ARG A 137 -8.48 5.72 -9.21
N PRO A 138 -8.55 4.39 -9.21
CA PRO A 138 -7.60 3.56 -8.48
C PRO A 138 -6.20 3.62 -9.10
N MET A 139 -5.19 3.41 -8.25
CA MET A 139 -3.79 3.27 -8.63
C MET A 139 -3.07 2.40 -7.60
N THR A 140 -1.94 1.83 -7.99
CA THR A 140 -1.04 1.10 -7.08
C THR A 140 -0.06 2.07 -6.44
N GLY A 141 -0.06 2.16 -5.11
CA GLY A 141 0.91 2.99 -4.37
C GLY A 141 2.30 2.35 -4.26
N THR A 142 2.36 1.02 -4.19
CA THR A 142 3.60 0.25 -4.10
C THR A 142 3.62 -0.82 -5.18
N ILE A 143 4.65 -0.80 -6.01
CA ILE A 143 5.00 -1.85 -6.97
C ILE A 143 6.51 -1.78 -7.17
N SER A 144 7.19 -2.90 -7.04
CA SER A 144 8.65 -2.93 -7.03
C SER A 144 9.21 -4.31 -7.34
N THR A 145 10.50 -4.33 -7.64
CA THR A 145 11.34 -5.51 -7.80
C THR A 145 12.32 -5.62 -6.62
N ALA A 146 12.82 -6.83 -6.37
CA ALA A 146 13.81 -7.04 -5.31
C ALA A 146 15.19 -6.56 -5.75
N ASP A 147 15.87 -5.82 -4.88
CA ASP A 147 17.30 -5.53 -5.04
C ASP A 147 18.12 -6.83 -4.91
N PRO A 148 19.23 -7.00 -5.66
CA PRO A 148 20.03 -8.21 -5.61
C PRO A 148 20.74 -8.47 -4.26
N MET A 149 20.90 -7.46 -3.41
CA MET A 149 21.66 -7.56 -2.16
C MET A 149 20.92 -6.98 -0.95
N GLU A 150 20.20 -5.89 -1.13
CA GLU A 150 19.62 -5.14 -0.03
C GLU A 150 18.15 -5.51 0.23
N SER A 151 17.69 -5.20 1.43
CA SER A 151 16.28 -5.34 1.80
C SER A 151 15.76 -3.98 2.23
N TYR A 152 14.78 -3.47 1.50
CA TYR A 152 14.17 -2.16 1.77
C TYR A 152 12.82 -2.33 2.46
N LEU A 153 12.44 -1.37 3.31
CA LEU A 153 11.09 -1.34 3.87
C LEU A 153 10.08 -1.00 2.76
N SER A 154 8.93 -1.66 2.74
CA SER A 154 7.92 -1.49 1.69
C SER A 154 7.27 -0.10 1.59
N TRP A 155 7.57 0.81 2.51
CA TRP A 155 7.08 2.18 2.49
C TRP A 155 8.11 3.19 1.96
N LEU A 156 9.37 2.78 1.76
CA LEU A 156 10.41 3.62 1.20
C LEU A 156 10.50 3.39 -0.31
N PRO A 157 10.37 4.44 -1.15
CA PRO A 157 10.63 4.32 -2.56
C PRO A 157 12.14 4.18 -2.82
N GLY A 158 12.49 3.62 -3.98
CA GLY A 158 13.87 3.51 -4.43
C GLY A 158 13.95 3.21 -5.93
N PRO A 159 15.15 2.90 -6.45
CA PRO A 159 15.32 2.52 -7.85
C PRO A 159 14.77 1.12 -8.19
N HIS A 160 14.20 0.42 -7.19
CA HIS A 160 13.81 -0.98 -7.23
C HIS A 160 12.32 -1.16 -7.52
#